data_AF-B0VZ81-F1
#
_entry.id   AF-B0VZ81-F1
#
_cell.length_a   1.000
_cell.length_b   1.000
_cell.length_c   1.000
_cell.angle_alpha   90.00
_cell.angle_beta   90.00
_cell.angle_gamma   90.00
#
_symmetry.space_group_name_H-M   'P 1'
#
loop_
_entity.id
_entity.type
_entity.pdbx_description
1 polymer ?
#
loop_
_entity_poly.entity_id
_entity_poly.type
_entity_poly.pdbx_seq_one_letter_code
_entity_poly.pdbx_strand_id
1 'polypeptide(L)'
;MDLLHTCAEESSVHGLPHLVAKERHWLERVIWAVIVVISIYCSYAVCLSTWTRYQENPTVLTLETDYRHWTYRPPAVTICPAFINDDGIREVIKKYWNVGEESDLYPFYKQFVTAVANTTYANMNAFLPFVGNMSFAKVNMLEIARTVRNLDTMPSKNFVPVITETGMCFTSSNYSRFQNIGTPPNESTRTWPSSCFSYDLCKSNVILSAYGVVKIHLFVHTEDEVMVATDIIKNEMNQTELVEVTVLVDQIVASSGLKNLSPTRRKCLYDHESKLYF
;
A
#
# COMPACT_ATOMS: atom_id res chain seq x y z
N MET A 1 -64.56 -23.03 -4.10
CA MET A 1 -63.94 -22.08 -3.14
C MET A 1 -63.47 -22.78 -1.87
N ASP A 2 -64.06 -23.92 -1.50
CA ASP A 2 -63.70 -24.65 -0.26
C ASP A 2 -62.26 -25.15 -0.25
N LEU A 3 -61.71 -25.58 -1.40
CA LEU A 3 -60.32 -26.05 -1.47
C LEU A 3 -59.28 -24.97 -1.10
N LEU A 4 -59.49 -23.72 -1.54
CA LEU A 4 -58.60 -22.60 -1.20
C LEU A 4 -58.74 -22.19 0.26
N HIS A 5 -59.97 -22.29 0.80
CA HIS A 5 -60.27 -22.04 2.21
C HIS A 5 -59.54 -23.05 3.10
N THR A 6 -59.69 -24.35 2.82
CA THR A 6 -59.00 -25.42 3.56
C THR A 6 -57.47 -25.32 3.42
N CYS A 7 -56.96 -24.96 2.24
CA CYS A 7 -55.52 -24.80 2.02
C CYS A 7 -54.93 -23.65 2.84
N ALA A 8 -55.65 -22.54 2.97
CA ALA A 8 -55.22 -21.40 3.77
C ALA A 8 -55.35 -21.65 5.29
N GLU A 9 -56.37 -22.42 5.69
CA GLU A 9 -56.59 -22.82 7.08
C GLU A 9 -55.52 -23.80 7.59
N GLU A 10 -55.09 -24.74 6.76
CA GLU A 10 -54.05 -25.74 7.07
C GLU A 10 -52.62 -25.30 6.67
N SER A 11 -52.43 -24.03 6.31
CA SER A 11 -51.13 -23.53 5.83
C SER A 11 -50.11 -23.38 6.98
N SER A 12 -48.83 -23.65 6.67
CA SER A 12 -47.71 -23.31 7.56
C SER A 12 -47.39 -21.80 7.61
N VAL A 13 -48.00 -21.00 6.73
CA VAL A 13 -47.92 -19.54 6.79
C VAL A 13 -48.83 -19.03 7.90
N HIS A 14 -48.22 -18.64 9.02
CA HIS A 14 -48.90 -18.39 10.29
C HIS A 14 -50.04 -17.36 10.21
N GLY A 15 -50.00 -16.43 9.26
CA GLY A 15 -51.03 -15.41 9.10
C GLY A 15 -52.24 -15.80 8.23
N LEU A 16 -52.14 -16.86 7.41
CA LEU A 16 -53.22 -17.27 6.50
C LEU A 16 -54.45 -17.86 7.22
N PRO A 17 -54.31 -18.71 8.25
CA PRO A 17 -55.47 -19.24 8.99
C PRO A 17 -56.31 -18.12 9.65
N HIS A 18 -55.64 -17.05 10.10
CA HIS A 18 -56.31 -15.90 10.73
C HIS A 18 -57.16 -15.06 9.76
N LEU A 19 -56.87 -15.11 8.46
CA LEU A 19 -57.63 -14.42 7.42
C LEU A 19 -58.92 -15.16 7.03
N VAL A 20 -58.91 -16.48 7.20
CA VAL A 20 -59.88 -17.41 6.63
C VAL A 20 -60.83 -17.99 7.70
N ALA A 21 -60.54 -17.76 8.99
CA ALA A 21 -61.37 -18.14 10.14
C ALA A 21 -62.83 -17.65 10.02
N LYS A 22 -63.79 -18.58 10.15
CA LYS A 22 -65.22 -18.36 9.88
C LYS A 22 -65.90 -17.37 10.83
N GLU A 23 -65.51 -17.30 12.11
CA GLU A 23 -66.22 -16.54 13.15
C GLU A 23 -65.55 -15.21 13.55
N ARG A 24 -64.77 -14.58 12.66
CA ARG A 24 -64.00 -13.38 13.00
C ARG A 24 -64.60 -12.08 12.46
N HIS A 25 -64.58 -11.02 13.26
CA HIS A 25 -64.98 -9.68 12.82
C HIS A 25 -64.15 -9.20 11.63
N TRP A 26 -64.77 -8.45 10.72
CA TRP A 26 -64.12 -7.98 9.48
C TRP A 26 -62.91 -7.08 9.74
N LEU A 27 -62.94 -6.25 10.80
CA LEU A 27 -61.80 -5.41 11.19
C LEU A 27 -60.57 -6.23 11.57
N GLU A 28 -60.76 -7.33 12.31
CA GLU A 28 -59.67 -8.23 12.67
C GLU A 28 -59.04 -8.85 11.43
N ARG A 29 -59.86 -9.23 10.43
CA ARG A 29 -59.34 -9.75 9.14
C ARG A 29 -58.49 -8.72 8.40
N VAL A 30 -58.91 -7.44 8.41
CA VAL A 30 -58.12 -6.35 7.79
C VAL A 30 -56.79 -6.16 8.52
N ILE A 31 -56.81 -6.17 9.86
CA ILE A 31 -55.59 -6.07 10.67
C ILE A 31 -54.62 -7.23 10.34
N TRP A 32 -55.11 -8.47 10.32
CA TRP A 32 -54.29 -9.63 9.94
C TRP A 32 -53.77 -9.54 8.51
N ALA A 33 -54.55 -9.00 7.57
CA ALA A 33 -54.11 -8.81 6.19
C ALA A 33 -52.96 -7.81 6.11
N VAL A 34 -53.07 -6.68 6.81
CA VAL A 34 -52.01 -5.68 6.90
C VAL A 34 -50.75 -6.25 7.53
N ILE A 35 -50.88 -7.01 8.64
CA ILE A 35 -49.74 -7.66 9.30
C ILE A 35 -49.04 -8.64 8.36
N VAL A 36 -49.79 -9.46 7.62
CA VAL A 36 -49.22 -10.41 6.65
C VAL A 36 -48.49 -9.70 5.52
N VAL A 37 -49.09 -8.64 4.94
CA VAL A 37 -48.45 -7.87 3.87
C VAL A 37 -47.15 -7.21 4.35
N ILE A 38 -47.18 -6.59 5.54
CA ILE A 38 -45.97 -5.99 6.15
C ILE A 38 -44.92 -7.07 6.43
N SER A 39 -45.31 -8.23 6.94
CA SER A 39 -44.40 -9.34 7.22
C SER A 39 -43.71 -9.85 5.96
N ILE A 40 -44.45 -10.04 4.86
CA ILE A 40 -43.89 -10.45 3.56
C ILE A 40 -42.91 -9.38 3.04
N TYR A 41 -43.30 -8.10 3.10
CA TYR A 41 -42.44 -7.01 2.66
C TYR A 41 -41.13 -6.95 3.47
N CYS A 42 -41.21 -7.01 4.80
CA CYS A 42 -40.04 -7.02 5.68
C CYS A 42 -39.15 -8.25 5.45
N SER A 43 -39.75 -9.44 5.29
CA SER A 43 -39.00 -10.67 5.00
C SER A 43 -38.26 -10.56 3.67
N TYR A 44 -38.93 -10.11 2.62
CA TYR A 44 -38.31 -9.86 1.32
C TYR A 44 -37.16 -8.85 1.41
N ALA A 45 -37.36 -7.73 2.11
CA ALA A 45 -36.34 -6.70 2.30
C ALA A 45 -35.10 -7.25 3.04
N VAL A 46 -35.29 -8.04 4.10
CA VAL A 46 -34.20 -8.68 4.85
C VAL A 46 -33.46 -9.72 4.00
N CYS A 47 -34.19 -10.55 3.25
CA CYS A 47 -33.60 -11.52 2.33
C CYS A 47 -32.76 -10.83 1.26
N LEU A 48 -33.28 -9.77 0.64
CA LEU A 48 -32.57 -8.99 -0.36
C LEU A 48 -31.31 -8.34 0.23
N SER A 49 -31.42 -7.70 1.39
CA SER A 49 -30.27 -7.08 2.06
C SER A 49 -29.18 -8.11 2.42
N THR A 50 -29.58 -9.28 2.89
CA THR A 50 -28.64 -10.35 3.26
C THR A 50 -27.97 -10.93 2.02
N TRP A 51 -28.73 -11.13 0.94
CA TRP A 51 -28.22 -11.58 -0.34
C TRP A 51 -27.22 -10.59 -0.94
N THR A 52 -27.56 -9.29 -0.97
CA THR A 52 -26.65 -8.24 -1.46
C THR A 52 -25.36 -8.21 -0.63
N ARG A 53 -25.45 -8.25 0.71
CA ARG A 53 -24.25 -8.29 1.57
C ARG A 53 -23.39 -9.52 1.29
N TYR A 54 -24.00 -10.69 1.10
CA TYR A 54 -23.28 -11.93 0.77
C TYR A 54 -22.55 -11.83 -0.59
N GLN A 55 -23.13 -11.14 -1.56
CA GLN A 55 -22.53 -10.97 -2.88
C GLN A 55 -21.42 -9.92 -2.89
N GLU A 56 -21.64 -8.77 -2.23
CA GLU A 56 -20.76 -7.61 -2.31
C GLU A 56 -19.65 -7.58 -1.25
N ASN A 57 -19.90 -8.17 -0.07
CA ASN A 57 -18.99 -8.13 1.09
C ASN A 57 -18.91 -9.51 1.79
N PRO A 58 -18.43 -10.57 1.11
CA PRO A 58 -18.33 -11.91 1.68
C PRO A 58 -17.14 -12.10 2.64
N THR A 59 -16.30 -11.07 2.82
CA THR A 59 -15.03 -11.18 3.52
C THR A 59 -15.20 -10.86 5.00
N VAL A 60 -14.83 -11.81 5.86
CA VAL A 60 -14.68 -11.58 7.30
C VAL A 60 -13.19 -11.54 7.62
N LEU A 61 -12.77 -10.46 8.25
CA LEU A 61 -11.41 -10.28 8.76
C LEU A 61 -11.41 -10.60 10.24
N THR A 62 -10.44 -11.41 10.67
CA THR A 62 -10.24 -11.77 12.08
C THR A 62 -8.78 -11.53 12.45
N LEU A 63 -8.55 -11.07 13.67
CA LEU A 63 -7.20 -11.03 14.23
C LEU A 63 -6.73 -12.47 14.44
N GLU A 64 -5.52 -12.77 13.96
CA GLU A 64 -4.90 -14.07 14.22
C GLU A 64 -4.53 -14.13 15.70
N THR A 65 -5.08 -15.11 16.43
CA THR A 65 -4.82 -15.29 17.85
C THR A 65 -3.87 -16.43 18.16
N ASP A 66 -3.48 -17.25 17.16
CA ASP A 66 -2.46 -18.30 17.36
C ASP A 66 -1.04 -17.73 17.33
N TYR A 67 -0.75 -16.89 18.32
CA TYR A 67 0.57 -16.33 18.56
C TYR A 67 1.62 -17.39 18.95
N ARG A 68 1.34 -18.70 18.96
CA ARG A 68 2.35 -19.73 19.28
C ARG A 68 2.92 -20.39 18.03
N HIS A 69 2.12 -20.53 16.98
CA HIS A 69 2.54 -21.17 15.74
C HIS A 69 2.48 -20.25 14.53
N TRP A 70 2.01 -19.00 14.69
CA TRP A 70 2.06 -18.06 13.59
C TRP A 70 3.52 -17.74 13.21
N THR A 71 3.74 -17.57 11.91
CA THR A 71 5.01 -17.10 11.37
C THR A 71 4.68 -15.87 10.54
N TYR A 72 5.46 -14.82 10.71
CA TYR A 72 5.31 -13.60 9.94
C TYR A 72 6.60 -13.30 9.19
N ARG A 73 6.47 -12.65 8.04
CA ARG A 73 7.63 -12.18 7.30
C ARG A 73 8.03 -10.81 7.85
N PRO A 74 9.32 -10.53 8.04
CA PRO A 74 9.75 -9.23 8.54
C PRO A 74 9.34 -8.13 7.55
N PRO A 75 9.00 -6.93 8.05
CA PRO A 75 8.60 -5.85 7.17
C PRO A 75 9.74 -5.41 6.26
N ALA A 76 9.39 -4.90 5.09
CA ALA A 76 10.33 -4.16 4.27
C ALA A 76 10.54 -2.74 4.82
N VAL A 77 11.73 -2.22 4.57
CA VAL A 77 12.11 -0.86 4.91
C VAL A 77 12.53 -0.16 3.63
N THR A 78 12.00 1.04 3.42
CA THR A 78 12.50 1.97 2.41
C THR A 78 13.14 3.18 3.09
N ILE A 79 14.33 3.54 2.62
CA ILE A 79 15.19 4.55 3.23
C ILE A 79 15.50 5.60 2.17
N CYS A 80 15.06 6.83 2.41
CA CYS A 80 15.29 7.95 1.51
C CYS A 80 16.22 8.96 2.20
N PRO A 81 17.51 9.04 1.80
CA PRO A 81 18.40 10.06 2.32
C PRO A 81 18.04 11.42 1.73
N ALA A 82 17.89 12.44 2.58
CA ALA A 82 17.58 13.80 2.17
C ALA A 82 18.84 14.67 1.98
N PHE A 83 20.05 14.09 2.12
CA PHE A 83 21.32 14.80 1.93
C PHE A 83 21.56 15.18 0.46
N ILE A 84 22.15 16.36 0.23
CA ILE A 84 22.58 16.85 -1.07
C ILE A 84 24.07 17.16 -0.98
N ASN A 85 24.85 16.57 -1.88
CA ASN A 85 26.28 16.83 -2.00
C ASN A 85 26.52 18.06 -2.89
N ASP A 86 26.99 19.16 -2.31
CA ASP A 86 27.38 20.36 -3.07
C ASP A 86 28.48 20.07 -4.10
N ASP A 87 29.38 19.12 -3.81
CA ASP A 87 30.45 18.72 -4.74
C ASP A 87 29.87 18.07 -6.00
N GLY A 88 28.84 17.23 -5.83
CA GLY A 88 28.10 16.62 -6.93
C GLY A 88 27.34 17.65 -7.77
N ILE A 89 26.81 18.71 -7.15
CA ILE A 89 26.22 19.83 -7.89
C ILE A 89 27.27 20.50 -8.79
N ARG A 90 28.46 20.79 -8.25
CA ARG A 90 29.55 21.41 -9.02
C ARG A 90 29.98 20.53 -10.20
N GLU A 91 30.13 19.24 -9.97
CA GLU A 91 30.50 18.27 -11.01
C GLU A 91 29.46 18.23 -12.14
N VAL A 92 28.17 18.11 -11.79
CA VAL A 92 27.07 18.07 -12.76
C VAL A 92 27.02 19.34 -13.59
N ILE A 93 27.11 20.52 -12.96
CA ILE A 93 27.03 21.80 -13.66
C ILE A 93 28.19 21.96 -14.64
N LYS A 94 29.40 21.60 -14.20
CA LYS A 94 30.59 21.61 -15.05
C LYS A 94 30.47 20.63 -16.21
N LYS A 95 29.93 19.42 -15.98
CA LYS A 95 29.77 18.37 -16.99
C LYS A 95 28.78 18.74 -18.09
N TYR A 96 27.61 19.27 -17.72
CA TYR A 96 26.53 19.53 -18.68
C TYR A 96 26.60 20.91 -19.35
N TRP A 97 27.07 21.94 -18.64
CA TRP A 97 27.06 23.31 -19.15
C TRP A 97 28.44 24.00 -19.16
N ASN A 98 29.49 23.35 -18.64
CA ASN A 98 30.84 23.92 -18.54
C ASN A 98 30.88 25.28 -17.83
N VAL A 99 30.05 25.42 -16.79
CA VAL A 99 29.91 26.64 -15.99
C VAL A 99 30.61 26.46 -14.63
N GLY A 100 31.42 27.46 -14.24
CA GLY A 100 32.06 27.54 -12.92
C GLY A 100 31.23 28.37 -11.92
N GLU A 101 31.58 28.29 -10.63
CA GLU A 101 30.85 28.96 -9.54
C GLU A 101 30.82 30.49 -9.65
N GLU A 102 31.83 31.10 -10.26
CA GLU A 102 31.92 32.55 -10.43
C GLU A 102 30.99 33.11 -11.53
N SER A 103 30.34 32.24 -12.30
CA SER A 103 29.46 32.68 -13.39
C SER A 103 28.08 33.10 -12.89
N ASP A 104 27.53 34.18 -13.45
CA ASP A 104 26.15 34.62 -13.22
C ASP A 104 25.09 33.56 -13.57
N LEU A 105 25.43 32.58 -14.42
CA LEU A 105 24.54 31.47 -14.80
C LEU A 105 24.56 30.32 -13.79
N TYR A 106 25.56 30.26 -12.91
CA TYR A 106 25.71 29.16 -11.96
C TYR A 106 24.51 29.01 -11.01
N PRO A 107 23.94 30.08 -10.42
CA PRO A 107 22.76 29.95 -9.56
C PRO A 107 21.54 29.35 -10.28
N PHE A 108 21.35 29.67 -11.56
CA PHE A 108 20.24 29.15 -12.36
C PHE A 108 20.37 27.64 -12.59
N TYR A 109 21.56 27.17 -12.97
CA TYR A 109 21.82 25.72 -13.12
C TYR A 109 21.81 24.99 -11.77
N LYS A 110 22.32 25.62 -10.70
CA LYS A 110 22.23 25.08 -9.34
C LYS A 110 20.79 24.86 -8.93
N GLN A 111 19.90 25.83 -9.19
CA GLN A 111 18.48 25.69 -8.88
C GLN A 111 17.84 24.49 -9.60
N PHE A 112 18.14 24.29 -10.89
CA PHE A 112 17.66 23.12 -11.64
C PHE A 112 18.19 21.81 -11.07
N VAL A 113 19.49 21.70 -10.85
CA VAL A 113 20.14 20.49 -10.31
C VAL A 113 19.60 20.14 -8.92
N THR A 114 19.42 21.15 -8.05
CA THR A 114 18.80 20.97 -6.74
C THR A 114 17.33 20.55 -6.85
N ALA A 115 16.57 21.11 -7.80
CA ALA A 115 15.18 20.69 -8.06
C ALA A 115 15.13 19.21 -8.45
N VAL A 116 15.97 18.77 -9.40
CA VAL A 116 16.09 17.37 -9.80
C VAL A 116 16.41 16.46 -8.62
N ALA A 117 17.38 16.82 -7.77
CA ALA A 117 17.75 16.02 -6.62
C ALA A 117 16.63 15.94 -5.56
N ASN A 118 15.91 17.03 -5.31
CA ASN A 118 14.83 17.15 -4.31
C ASN A 118 13.43 16.86 -4.84
N THR A 119 13.31 16.33 -6.06
CA THR A 119 12.00 16.06 -6.65
C THR A 119 11.29 14.93 -5.91
N THR A 120 10.02 15.20 -5.60
CA THR A 120 9.01 14.32 -5.05
C THR A 120 7.73 14.53 -5.88
N TYR A 121 6.78 13.61 -5.77
CA TYR A 121 5.47 13.75 -6.41
C TYR A 121 4.77 15.06 -6.01
N ALA A 122 4.96 15.51 -4.76
CA ALA A 122 4.32 16.70 -4.22
C ALA A 122 4.92 18.04 -4.71
N ASN A 123 6.17 18.07 -5.18
CA ASN A 123 6.89 19.31 -5.49
C ASN A 123 7.41 19.38 -6.94
N MET A 124 6.76 18.66 -7.88
CA MET A 124 7.08 18.73 -9.31
C MET A 124 6.88 20.13 -9.92
N ASN A 125 6.12 21.02 -9.26
CA ASN A 125 5.99 22.42 -9.64
C ASN A 125 7.33 23.20 -9.61
N ALA A 126 8.36 22.70 -8.91
CA ALA A 126 9.70 23.28 -8.91
C ALA A 126 10.33 23.35 -10.30
N PHE A 127 9.83 22.58 -11.28
CA PHE A 127 10.33 22.59 -12.65
C PHE A 127 9.79 23.71 -13.54
N LEU A 128 8.73 24.42 -13.11
CA LEU A 128 8.08 25.47 -13.90
C LEU A 128 9.05 26.53 -14.46
N PRO A 129 10.05 27.04 -13.70
CA PRO A 129 10.97 28.07 -14.20
C PRO A 129 11.87 27.60 -15.36
N PHE A 130 11.97 26.29 -15.60
CA PHE A 130 12.89 25.71 -16.58
C PHE A 130 12.18 25.25 -17.87
N VAL A 131 10.85 25.36 -17.91
CA VAL A 131 10.05 24.94 -19.06
C VAL A 131 10.41 25.79 -20.28
N GLY A 132 10.64 25.13 -21.42
CA GLY A 132 11.00 25.78 -22.69
C GLY A 132 12.48 26.12 -22.84
N ASN A 133 13.31 25.92 -21.82
CA ASN A 133 14.75 26.13 -21.93
C ASN A 133 15.44 24.91 -22.55
N MET A 134 15.95 25.08 -23.77
CA MET A 134 16.63 24.04 -24.55
C MET A 134 17.90 23.49 -23.89
N SER A 135 18.51 24.24 -22.97
CA SER A 135 19.71 23.80 -22.23
C SER A 135 19.48 22.55 -21.38
N PHE A 136 18.22 22.21 -21.08
CA PHE A 136 17.85 21.02 -20.29
C PHE A 136 17.33 19.86 -21.14
N ALA A 137 17.17 20.02 -22.46
CA ALA A 137 16.50 19.04 -23.31
C ALA A 137 17.23 17.68 -23.42
N LYS A 138 18.55 17.66 -23.16
CA LYS A 138 19.41 16.47 -23.26
C LYS A 138 19.98 16.00 -21.93
N VAL A 139 19.49 16.51 -20.80
CA VAL A 139 20.00 16.12 -19.49
C VAL A 139 19.43 14.78 -19.04
N ASN A 140 20.29 13.91 -18.48
CA ASN A 140 19.82 12.71 -17.81
C ASN A 140 19.52 13.05 -16.34
N MET A 141 18.24 13.29 -16.03
CA MET A 141 17.81 13.64 -14.67
C MET A 141 18.14 12.57 -13.63
N LEU A 142 18.10 11.28 -14.00
CA LEU A 142 18.44 10.18 -13.09
C LEU A 142 19.94 10.18 -12.76
N GLU A 143 20.79 10.42 -13.75
CA GLU A 143 22.24 10.54 -13.54
C GLU A 143 22.57 11.76 -12.66
N ILE A 144 21.96 12.91 -12.93
CA ILE A 144 22.10 14.12 -12.12
C ILE A 144 21.75 13.83 -10.67
N ALA A 145 20.58 13.23 -10.45
CA ALA A 145 20.11 12.95 -9.12
C ALA A 145 21.10 12.01 -8.40
N ARG A 146 21.59 10.94 -9.05
CA ARG A 146 22.54 9.98 -8.49
C ARG A 146 23.84 10.63 -8.00
N THR A 147 24.46 11.44 -8.86
CA THR A 147 25.71 12.13 -8.55
C THR A 147 25.52 13.10 -7.38
N VAL A 148 24.41 13.85 -7.38
CA VAL A 148 24.13 14.86 -6.34
C VAL A 148 23.77 14.22 -5.00
N ARG A 149 23.09 13.07 -5.01
CA ARG A 149 22.69 12.35 -3.78
C ARG A 149 23.77 11.40 -3.26
N ASN A 150 24.86 11.18 -4.01
CA ASN A 150 25.94 10.24 -3.69
C ASN A 150 25.43 8.84 -3.29
N LEU A 151 24.54 8.27 -4.11
CA LEU A 151 23.85 7.00 -3.82
C LEU A 151 24.70 5.75 -4.05
N ASP A 152 25.99 5.88 -4.33
CA ASP A 152 26.85 4.73 -4.62
C ASP A 152 27.16 3.90 -3.36
N THR A 153 26.96 4.46 -2.17
CA THR A 153 27.08 3.72 -0.91
C THR A 153 25.74 3.12 -0.50
N MET A 154 25.50 1.86 -0.86
CA MET A 154 24.34 1.11 -0.36
C MET A 154 24.41 0.92 1.16
N PRO A 155 23.28 1.05 1.89
CA PRO A 155 23.21 0.75 3.32
C PRO A 155 23.64 -0.68 3.66
N SER A 156 23.10 -1.67 2.94
CA SER A 156 23.48 -3.08 3.12
C SER A 156 23.18 -3.90 1.86
N LYS A 157 23.62 -5.15 1.83
CA LYS A 157 23.40 -6.08 0.70
C LYS A 157 21.92 -6.37 0.41
N ASN A 158 21.05 -6.14 1.39
CA ASN A 158 19.62 -6.43 1.26
C ASN A 158 18.82 -5.27 0.65
N PHE A 159 19.47 -4.12 0.44
CA PHE A 159 18.84 -2.92 -0.09
C PHE A 159 19.18 -2.73 -1.56
N VAL A 160 18.17 -2.31 -2.32
CA VAL A 160 18.29 -2.02 -3.76
C VAL A 160 17.99 -0.54 -3.97
N PRO A 161 18.78 0.19 -4.78
CA PRO A 161 18.45 1.57 -5.12
C PRO A 161 17.21 1.62 -6.01
N VAL A 162 16.20 2.37 -5.59
CA VAL A 162 14.91 2.49 -6.26
C VAL A 162 14.49 3.94 -6.44
N ILE A 163 13.57 4.17 -7.38
CA ILE A 163 12.85 5.44 -7.50
C ILE A 163 11.42 5.30 -6.97
N THR A 164 11.00 6.27 -6.19
CA THR A 164 9.72 6.28 -5.46
C THR A 164 9.06 7.66 -5.59
N GLU A 165 7.85 7.80 -5.07
CA GLU A 165 7.15 9.09 -5.06
C GLU A 165 7.82 10.16 -4.19
N THR A 166 8.68 9.78 -3.24
CA THR A 166 9.48 10.75 -2.46
C THR A 166 10.90 10.93 -3.02
N GLY A 167 11.17 10.44 -4.23
CA GLY A 167 12.47 10.54 -4.88
C GLY A 167 13.25 9.23 -4.86
N MET A 168 14.57 9.31 -4.91
CA MET A 168 15.43 8.12 -4.91
C MET A 168 15.70 7.63 -3.50
N CYS A 169 15.60 6.32 -3.32
CA CYS A 169 15.67 5.66 -2.02
C CYS A 169 16.35 4.30 -2.16
N PHE A 170 16.52 3.62 -1.04
CA PHE A 170 16.94 2.24 -0.96
C PHE A 170 15.83 1.42 -0.33
N THR A 171 15.44 0.29 -0.91
CA THR A 171 14.39 -0.56 -0.33
C THR A 171 14.81 -2.03 -0.23
N SER A 172 14.30 -2.72 0.79
CA SER A 172 14.43 -4.18 0.93
C SER A 172 13.25 -4.97 0.35
N SER A 173 12.20 -4.31 -0.14
CA SER A 173 10.96 -4.93 -0.64
C SER A 173 11.13 -5.87 -1.84
N ASN A 174 10.21 -6.84 -1.96
CA ASN A 174 10.08 -7.77 -3.09
C ASN A 174 9.83 -7.02 -4.41
N TYR A 175 9.12 -5.89 -4.34
CA TYR A 175 8.78 -5.07 -5.50
C TYR A 175 9.92 -4.17 -5.99
N SER A 176 11.05 -4.14 -5.29
CA SER A 176 12.26 -3.40 -5.73
C SER A 176 12.69 -3.72 -7.15
N ARG A 177 12.44 -4.94 -7.66
CA ARG A 177 12.78 -5.31 -9.05
C ARG A 177 12.14 -4.41 -10.10
N PHE A 178 10.96 -3.86 -9.82
CA PHE A 178 10.23 -2.99 -10.75
C PHE A 178 10.60 -1.51 -10.60
N GLN A 179 11.13 -1.13 -9.44
CA GLN A 179 11.50 0.26 -9.14
C GLN A 179 13.01 0.50 -9.21
N ASN A 180 13.78 -0.57 -9.42
CA ASN A 180 15.22 -0.54 -9.38
C ASN A 180 15.76 0.37 -10.49
N ILE A 181 16.60 1.32 -10.07
CA ILE A 181 17.27 2.23 -10.99
C ILE A 181 18.66 1.71 -11.37
N GLY A 182 19.31 0.90 -10.52
CA GLY A 182 20.67 0.40 -10.68
C GLY A 182 20.76 -0.89 -11.50
N THR A 183 21.92 -1.56 -11.43
CA THR A 183 22.03 -2.94 -11.90
C THR A 183 21.17 -3.83 -11.01
N PRO A 184 20.17 -4.55 -11.56
CA PRO A 184 19.34 -5.43 -10.77
C PRO A 184 20.23 -6.43 -10.03
N PRO A 185 20.05 -6.62 -8.71
CA PRO A 185 20.72 -7.71 -8.03
C PRO A 185 20.31 -9.01 -8.71
N ASN A 186 21.28 -9.91 -8.90
CA ASN A 186 20.98 -11.22 -9.47
C ASN A 186 19.98 -11.94 -8.56
N GLU A 187 18.76 -12.18 -9.05
CA GLU A 187 17.67 -12.82 -8.29
C GLU A 187 18.12 -14.16 -7.71
N SER A 188 19.01 -14.90 -8.38
CA SER A 188 19.53 -16.17 -7.90
C SER A 188 20.41 -16.05 -6.64
N THR A 189 20.87 -14.84 -6.31
CA THR A 189 21.74 -14.57 -5.15
C THR A 189 21.04 -13.78 -4.05
N ARG A 190 19.79 -13.35 -4.27
CA ARG A 190 19.06 -12.55 -3.30
C ARG A 190 18.55 -13.45 -2.17
N THR A 191 19.10 -13.25 -0.97
CA THR A 191 18.64 -13.93 0.23
C THR A 191 17.50 -13.14 0.86
N TRP A 192 16.30 -13.72 0.89
CA TRP A 192 15.19 -13.17 1.65
C TRP A 192 15.43 -13.40 3.14
N PRO A 193 15.03 -12.44 4.00
CA PRO A 193 14.99 -12.69 5.43
C PRO A 193 14.14 -13.94 5.71
N SER A 194 14.60 -14.78 6.64
CA SER A 194 13.77 -15.90 7.12
C SER A 194 12.50 -15.37 7.80
N SER A 195 11.40 -16.10 7.70
CA SER A 195 10.21 -15.83 8.49
C SER A 195 10.56 -15.79 9.98
N CYS A 196 9.95 -14.88 10.70
CA CYS A 196 10.07 -14.71 12.13
C CYS A 196 8.94 -15.48 12.83
N PHE A 197 9.22 -16.10 13.97
CA PHE A 197 8.18 -16.62 14.87
C PHE A 197 7.78 -15.54 15.89
N SER A 198 6.62 -15.68 16.52
CA SER A 198 6.03 -14.74 17.50
C SER A 198 6.95 -14.33 18.63
N TYR A 199 7.77 -15.27 19.08
CA TYR A 199 8.66 -15.10 20.22
C TYR A 199 10.10 -14.85 19.80
N ASP A 200 10.36 -14.84 18.49
CA ASP A 200 11.69 -14.57 17.97
C ASP A 200 11.99 -13.08 18.06
N LEU A 201 13.20 -12.77 18.49
CA LEU A 201 13.80 -11.44 18.33
C LEU A 201 14.24 -11.28 16.87
N CYS A 202 13.29 -10.98 15.99
CA CYS A 202 13.58 -10.75 14.58
C CYS A 202 14.19 -9.36 14.38
N LYS A 203 15.51 -9.32 14.19
CA LYS A 203 16.25 -8.06 14.02
C LYS A 203 16.60 -7.84 12.54
N SER A 204 16.12 -6.74 11.98
CA SER A 204 16.62 -6.21 10.71
C SER A 204 17.58 -5.07 10.99
N ASN A 205 18.86 -5.26 10.65
CA ASN A 205 19.86 -4.24 10.85
C ASN A 205 19.95 -3.37 9.59
N VAL A 206 19.63 -2.09 9.76
CA VAL A 206 19.95 -1.05 8.79
C VAL A 206 21.21 -0.35 9.27
N ILE A 207 22.31 -0.52 8.53
CA ILE A 207 23.56 0.18 8.81
C ILE A 207 23.72 1.20 7.70
N LEU A 208 23.76 2.49 8.04
CA LEU A 208 24.13 3.55 7.11
C LEU A 208 25.46 4.15 7.57
N SER A 209 26.51 4.00 6.76
CA SER A 209 27.73 4.78 6.96
C SER A 209 27.53 6.15 6.33
N ALA A 210 27.38 7.18 7.15
CA ALA A 210 27.21 8.56 6.71
C ALA A 210 28.36 9.43 7.22
N TYR A 211 28.95 10.24 6.32
CA TYR A 211 29.88 11.29 6.69
C TYR A 211 29.12 12.61 6.92
N GLY A 212 28.58 12.81 8.12
CA GLY A 212 27.97 14.07 8.57
C GLY A 212 26.66 13.83 9.32
N VAL A 213 25.86 14.90 9.45
CA VAL A 213 24.45 14.77 9.85
C VAL A 213 23.64 14.45 8.60
N VAL A 214 23.07 13.25 8.53
CA VAL A 214 22.22 12.84 7.41
C VAL A 214 20.79 12.72 7.90
N LYS A 215 19.91 13.52 7.30
CA LYS A 215 18.47 13.38 7.48
C LYS A 215 18.01 12.20 6.64
N ILE A 216 17.43 11.20 7.29
CA ILE A 216 16.87 10.02 6.64
C ILE A 216 15.36 9.95 6.89
N HIS A 217 14.66 9.55 5.85
CA HIS A 217 13.24 9.22 5.93
C HIS A 217 13.09 7.71 5.80
N LEU A 218 12.56 7.08 6.84
CA LEU A 218 12.31 5.65 6.91
C LEU A 218 10.82 5.39 6.69
N PHE A 219 10.53 4.40 5.86
CA PHE A 219 9.17 3.93 5.60
C PHE A 219 9.17 2.43 5.86
N VAL A 220 8.31 2.01 6.79
CA VAL A 220 8.13 0.59 7.14
C VAL A 220 6.83 0.14 6.50
N HIS A 221 6.90 -0.92 5.70
CA HIS A 221 5.76 -1.47 4.97
C HIS A 221 5.90 -2.98 4.81
N THR A 222 4.89 -3.65 4.29
CA THR A 222 5.01 -5.09 4.05
C THR A 222 6.03 -5.36 2.93
N GLU A 223 6.64 -6.55 2.94
CA GLU A 223 7.63 -6.92 1.93
C GLU A 223 7.05 -7.01 0.51
N ASP A 224 5.74 -7.25 0.43
CA ASP A 224 4.96 -7.34 -0.81
C ASP A 224 4.21 -6.03 -1.11
N GLU A 225 4.75 -4.89 -0.67
CA GLU A 225 4.24 -3.57 -1.00
C GLU A 225 5.37 -2.62 -1.43
N VAL A 226 4.96 -1.57 -2.13
CA VAL A 226 5.78 -0.39 -2.39
C VAL A 226 5.51 0.62 -1.29
N MET A 227 6.53 1.37 -0.88
CA MET A 227 6.35 2.43 0.11
C MET A 227 5.34 3.48 -0.34
N VAL A 228 4.58 4.01 0.62
CA VAL A 228 3.64 5.11 0.45
C VAL A 228 4.13 6.30 1.30
N ALA A 229 3.99 7.52 0.79
CA ALA A 229 4.50 8.75 1.38
C ALA A 229 3.76 9.22 2.65
N THR A 230 2.77 8.45 3.13
CA THR A 230 1.93 8.80 4.29
C THR A 230 2.57 8.44 5.63
N ASP A 231 3.33 7.35 5.71
CA ASP A 231 3.80 6.75 6.97
C ASP A 231 5.31 6.90 7.15
N ILE A 232 5.74 8.16 7.26
CA ILE A 232 7.14 8.55 7.33
C ILE A 232 7.66 8.61 8.77
N ILE A 233 8.70 7.82 9.06
CA ILE A 233 9.52 7.97 10.26
C ILE A 233 10.72 8.85 9.88
N LYS A 234 10.70 10.10 10.34
CA LYS A 234 11.80 11.05 10.10
C LYS A 234 12.83 10.92 11.19
N ASN A 235 14.07 10.63 10.81
CA ASN A 235 15.20 10.60 11.73
C ASN A 235 16.35 11.45 11.19
N GLU A 236 17.00 12.18 12.07
CA GLU A 236 18.29 12.82 11.78
C GLU A 236 19.36 11.97 12.44
N MET A 237 20.33 11.47 11.67
CA MET A 237 21.41 10.62 12.16
C MET A 237 22.74 11.35 12.08
N ASN A 238 23.49 11.37 13.18
CA ASN A 238 24.89 11.79 13.22
C ASN A 238 25.84 10.63 12.84
N GLN A 239 27.13 10.95 12.65
CA GLN A 239 28.20 10.04 12.14
C GLN A 239 28.42 8.73 12.91
N THR A 240 27.78 8.53 14.07
CA THR A 240 27.93 7.33 14.93
C THR A 240 26.64 6.93 15.63
N GLU A 241 25.49 7.45 15.22
CA GLU A 241 24.22 7.12 15.86
C GLU A 241 23.67 5.79 15.34
N LEU A 242 23.26 4.93 16.27
CA LEU A 242 22.51 3.72 15.96
C LEU A 242 21.02 4.04 16.18
N VAL A 243 20.21 3.87 15.14
CA VAL A 243 18.76 3.96 15.26
C VAL A 243 18.20 2.55 15.35
N GLU A 244 17.63 2.21 16.50
CA GLU A 244 16.87 0.97 16.68
C GLU A 244 15.37 1.29 16.59
N VAL A 245 14.70 0.69 15.60
CA VAL A 245 13.25 0.79 15.44
C VAL A 245 12.63 -0.53 15.89
N THR A 246 11.84 -0.50 16.97
CA THR A 246 11.05 -1.64 17.41
C THR A 246 9.65 -1.53 16.84
N VAL A 247 9.23 -2.55 16.08
CA VAL A 247 7.90 -2.62 15.47
C VAL A 247 7.12 -3.74 16.16
N LEU A 248 5.89 -3.43 16.56
CA LEU A 248 4.92 -4.44 16.98
C LEU A 248 4.10 -4.84 15.75
N VAL A 249 4.01 -6.13 15.50
CA VAL A 249 3.30 -6.68 14.34
C VAL A 249 2.04 -7.36 14.82
N ASP A 250 0.89 -6.92 14.28
CA ASP A 250 -0.39 -7.61 14.39
C ASP A 250 -0.78 -8.12 13.00
N GLN A 251 -1.22 -9.38 12.92
CA GLN A 251 -1.65 -9.99 11.66
C GLN A 251 -3.16 -10.12 11.63
N ILE A 252 -3.76 -9.53 10.60
CA ILE A 252 -5.17 -9.73 10.26
C ILE A 252 -5.22 -10.79 9.17
N VAL A 253 -5.89 -11.91 9.46
CA VAL A 253 -6.07 -13.00 8.50
C VAL A 253 -7.51 -13.04 8.03
N ALA A 254 -7.69 -13.39 6.76
CA ALA A 254 -8.99 -13.73 6.23
C ALA A 254 -9.24 -15.23 6.35
N SER A 255 -10.52 -15.63 6.44
CA SER A 255 -10.91 -17.04 6.41
C SER A 255 -10.34 -17.77 5.20
N SER A 256 -9.90 -19.03 5.38
CA SER A 256 -9.39 -19.89 4.30
C SER A 256 -10.38 -20.08 3.15
N GLY A 257 -11.68 -19.98 3.44
CA GLY A 257 -12.76 -20.03 2.44
C GLY A 257 -12.73 -18.88 1.43
N LEU A 258 -12.00 -17.79 1.70
CA LEU A 258 -11.83 -16.66 0.78
C LEU A 258 -11.22 -17.08 -0.56
N LYS A 259 -10.33 -18.10 -0.54
CA LYS A 259 -9.70 -18.64 -1.76
C LYS A 259 -10.69 -19.21 -2.76
N ASN A 260 -11.85 -19.67 -2.28
CA ASN A 260 -12.89 -20.26 -3.13
C ASN A 260 -13.80 -19.19 -3.77
N LEU A 261 -13.69 -17.93 -3.37
CA LEU A 261 -14.47 -16.85 -3.95
C LEU A 261 -13.80 -16.30 -5.21
N SER A 262 -14.61 -15.97 -6.21
CA SER A 262 -14.15 -15.32 -7.44
C SER A 262 -13.48 -13.97 -7.12
N PRO A 263 -12.46 -13.55 -7.90
CA PRO A 263 -11.79 -12.25 -7.74
C PRO A 263 -12.75 -11.06 -7.58
N THR A 264 -13.80 -11.01 -8.39
CA THR A 264 -14.81 -9.94 -8.37
C THR A 264 -15.51 -9.80 -7.01
N ARG A 265 -15.75 -10.92 -6.32
CA ARG A 265 -16.46 -10.94 -5.02
C ARG A 265 -15.55 -10.57 -3.85
N ARG A 266 -14.30 -10.99 -3.88
CA ARG A 266 -13.30 -10.66 -2.85
C ARG A 266 -12.61 -9.31 -3.06
N LYS A 267 -12.78 -8.70 -4.25
CA LYS A 267 -12.21 -7.40 -4.64
C LYS A 267 -10.67 -7.34 -4.59
N CYS A 268 -10.00 -8.49 -4.63
CA CYS A 268 -8.55 -8.63 -4.65
C CYS A 268 -8.12 -9.83 -5.50
N LEU A 269 -6.84 -9.88 -5.88
CA LEU A 269 -6.21 -10.95 -6.64
C LEU A 269 -5.06 -11.54 -5.81
N TYR A 270 -4.92 -12.86 -5.82
CA TYR A 270 -3.69 -13.51 -5.39
C TYR A 270 -2.63 -13.39 -6.49
N ASP A 271 -1.35 -13.49 -6.11
CA ASP A 271 -0.22 -13.35 -7.03
C ASP A 271 -0.31 -14.27 -8.25
N HIS A 272 -0.73 -15.52 -8.03
CA HIS A 272 -0.88 -16.54 -9.08
C HIS A 272 -2.11 -16.36 -9.97
N GLU A 273 -3.07 -15.52 -9.57
CA GLU A 273 -4.26 -15.22 -10.37
C GLU A 273 -4.09 -13.95 -11.20
N SER A 274 -3.04 -13.17 -10.91
CA SER A 274 -2.67 -12.06 -11.76
C SER A 274 -2.23 -12.62 -13.12
N LYS A 275 -3.07 -12.43 -14.14
CA LYS A 275 -2.71 -12.70 -15.54
C LYS A 275 -1.95 -11.52 -16.14
N LEU A 276 -1.02 -10.96 -15.38
CA LEU A 276 -0.18 -9.88 -15.87
C LEU A 276 0.93 -10.53 -16.71
N TYR A 277 0.61 -10.75 -17.98
CA TYR A 277 1.61 -10.77 -19.05
C TYR A 277 2.19 -9.36 -19.12
N PHE A 278 3.34 -9.16 -18.48
CA PHE A 278 4.26 -8.09 -18.84
C PHE A 278 5.36 -8.69 -19.72
#